data_AF-A0A4R4XDW2-F1
#
_entry.id   AF-A0A4R4XDW2-F1
#
_cell.length_a   1.000
_cell.length_b   1.000
_cell.length_c   1.000
_cell.angle_alpha   90.00
_cell.angle_beta   90.00
_cell.angle_gamma   90.00
#
_symmetry.space_group_name_H-M   'P 1'
#
loop_
_entity.id
_entity.type
_entity.pdbx_description
1 polymer ?
#
loop_
_entity_poly.entity_id
_entity_poly.type
_entity_poly.pdbx_seq_one_letter_code
_entity_poly.pdbx_strand_id
1 'polypeptide(L)'
;MALTVGVIGPEDLVHRVVAVGPPSGTTLLPLPYHHETEAVEVVEQSHEKVDAILFTGVVPYTIATEAGVIDRPAMYVSYDGATLLRALVELLRLGHNVTQFSIDTLRRSEVLETLIEAKMPTDQIHVLPYRPGLTSDDIVAFHRFARDKHDTKVAISCLGSAFHLLENEMPSVRLAPSRYSIRSTLQALVLTTTGQHVGDAQVALGIIDLPEPDDALAADLITLGASLAALPDGRHLVVTTRGVLEQATEQFTHMPLLDHLASRHDTAYVGFGVGRTAAEAEALARRAAGRAASIGSVAGVVSMSDDVEIVIEPTGDQPATARSPE
;
A
#
# COMPACT_ATOMS: atom_id res chain seq x y z
N MET A 1 4.74 19.71 18.65
CA MET A 1 5.51 18.57 19.18
C MET A 1 5.87 17.70 17.98
N ALA A 2 7.08 17.14 17.90
CA ALA A 2 7.43 16.26 16.78
C ALA A 2 6.71 14.92 16.95
N LEU A 3 6.07 14.42 15.90
CA LEU A 3 5.39 13.13 15.91
C LEU A 3 6.42 12.01 16.13
N THR A 4 6.14 11.04 16.98
CA THR A 4 7.01 9.89 17.25
C THR A 4 6.39 8.62 16.70
N VAL A 5 7.04 7.98 15.74
CA VAL A 5 6.59 6.70 15.16
C VAL A 5 7.43 5.57 15.75
N GLY A 6 6.78 4.63 16.43
CA GLY A 6 7.40 3.37 16.88
C GLY A 6 7.56 2.41 15.71
N VAL A 7 8.78 1.94 15.46
CA VAL A 7 9.06 1.00 14.36
C VAL A 7 9.28 -0.39 14.93
N ILE A 8 8.32 -1.28 14.72
CA ILE A 8 8.28 -2.64 15.26
C ILE A 8 8.60 -3.66 14.18
N GLY A 9 9.61 -4.51 14.43
CA GLY A 9 10.07 -5.48 13.45
C GLY A 9 11.30 -6.27 13.91
N PRO A 10 11.80 -7.21 13.08
CA PRO A 10 13.12 -7.77 13.26
C PRO A 10 14.19 -6.68 13.24
N GLU A 11 15.25 -6.83 14.03
CA GLU A 11 16.31 -5.83 14.22
C GLU A 11 16.85 -5.26 12.90
N ASP A 12 17.12 -6.12 11.91
CA ASP A 12 17.67 -5.71 10.62
C ASP A 12 16.69 -4.85 9.80
N LEU A 13 15.38 -5.14 9.87
CA LEU A 13 14.36 -4.35 9.18
C LEU A 13 14.08 -3.03 9.90
N VAL A 14 14.10 -3.02 11.24
CA VAL A 14 13.99 -1.78 12.03
C VAL A 14 15.12 -0.83 11.67
N HIS A 15 16.38 -1.32 11.64
CA HIS A 15 17.52 -0.52 11.20
C HIS A 15 17.37 0.00 9.77
N ARG A 16 16.83 -0.83 8.86
CA ARG A 16 16.57 -0.42 7.48
C ARG A 16 15.56 0.73 7.41
N VAL A 17 14.48 0.68 8.19
CA VAL A 17 13.48 1.76 8.26
C VAL A 17 14.09 3.04 8.81
N VAL A 18 14.84 2.95 9.91
CA VAL A 18 15.53 4.10 10.51
C VAL A 18 16.50 4.74 9.50
N ALA A 19 17.20 3.93 8.70
CA ALA A 19 18.12 4.40 7.65
C ALA A 19 17.43 5.03 6.43
N VAL A 20 16.13 4.78 6.20
CA VAL A 20 15.35 5.52 5.18
C VAL A 20 15.14 6.98 5.62
N GLY A 21 15.10 7.21 6.93
CA GLY A 21 14.94 8.51 7.56
C GLY A 21 13.47 8.88 7.81
N PRO A 22 13.18 9.63 8.89
CA PRO A 22 11.83 10.10 9.17
C PRO A 22 11.34 11.11 8.13
N PRO A 23 10.03 11.18 7.86
CA PRO A 23 9.41 12.36 7.27
C PRO A 23 9.66 13.62 8.10
N SER A 24 9.56 14.80 7.47
CA SER A 24 9.73 16.10 8.15
C SER A 24 8.84 16.21 9.39
N GLY A 25 9.40 16.71 10.50
CA GLY A 25 8.65 16.89 11.76
C GLY A 25 8.34 15.59 12.52
N THR A 26 8.92 14.47 12.11
CA THR A 26 8.73 13.14 12.72
C THR A 26 10.04 12.60 13.30
N THR A 27 9.95 11.77 14.33
CA THR A 27 11.05 10.97 14.88
C THR A 27 10.69 9.48 14.82
N LEU A 28 11.68 8.61 14.63
CA LEU A 28 11.49 7.17 14.62
C LEU A 28 12.07 6.58 15.90
N LEU A 29 11.26 5.85 16.66
CA LEU A 29 11.69 5.08 17.82
C LEU A 29 11.86 3.61 17.41
N PRO A 30 13.09 3.06 17.37
CA PRO A 30 13.29 1.65 17.06
C PRO A 30 12.79 0.76 18.20
N LEU A 31 11.98 -0.24 17.86
CA LEU A 31 11.37 -1.21 18.77
C LEU A 31 11.54 -2.64 18.21
N PRO A 32 12.77 -3.18 18.23
CA PRO A 32 13.04 -4.48 17.63
C PRO A 32 12.47 -5.64 18.44
N TYR A 33 12.15 -6.74 17.77
CA TYR A 33 11.85 -8.04 18.37
C TYR A 33 12.74 -9.15 17.79
N HIS A 34 12.83 -10.29 18.48
CA HIS A 34 13.49 -11.49 17.94
C HIS A 34 12.50 -12.42 17.21
N HIS A 35 11.30 -12.59 17.74
CA HIS A 35 10.23 -13.40 17.18
C HIS A 35 8.93 -12.60 17.00
N GLU A 36 8.17 -12.84 15.93
CA GLU A 36 6.94 -12.11 15.60
C GLU A 36 5.86 -12.15 16.69
N THR A 37 5.89 -13.16 17.55
CA THR A 37 4.97 -13.30 18.70
C THR A 37 5.23 -12.27 19.81
N GLU A 38 6.45 -11.73 19.88
CA GLU A 38 6.81 -10.67 20.84
C GLU A 38 6.21 -9.31 20.45
N ALA A 39 5.64 -9.18 19.25
CA ALA A 39 5.07 -7.92 18.77
C ALA A 39 4.01 -7.36 19.73
N VAL A 40 3.22 -8.21 20.41
CA VAL A 40 2.22 -7.80 21.41
C VAL A 40 2.88 -7.08 22.57
N GLU A 41 3.87 -7.73 23.19
CA GLU A 41 4.61 -7.19 24.33
C GLU A 41 5.35 -5.89 23.97
N VAL A 42 5.95 -5.84 22.78
CA VAL A 42 6.65 -4.64 22.28
C VAL A 42 5.69 -3.46 22.11
N VAL A 43 4.47 -3.70 21.59
CA VAL A 43 3.43 -2.67 21.51
C VAL A 43 3.08 -2.20 22.92
N GLU A 44 2.73 -3.12 23.83
CA GLU A 44 2.33 -2.85 25.23
C GLU A 44 3.36 -2.01 26.01
N GLN A 45 4.65 -2.26 25.79
CA GLN A 45 5.73 -1.53 26.46
C GLN A 45 6.03 -0.14 25.85
N SER A 46 5.44 0.17 24.69
CA SER A 46 5.68 1.41 23.95
C SER A 46 4.56 2.46 24.09
N HIS A 47 3.47 2.16 24.81
CA HIS A 47 2.24 2.97 24.79
C HIS A 47 2.43 4.45 25.13
N GLU A 48 3.32 4.81 26.05
CA GLU A 48 3.51 6.22 26.45
C GLU A 48 4.56 6.95 25.60
N LYS A 49 5.22 6.26 24.66
CA LYS A 49 6.43 6.75 23.99
C LYS A 49 6.23 7.11 22.52
N VAL A 50 5.12 6.72 21.91
CA VAL A 50 4.91 6.84 20.45
C VAL A 50 3.50 7.34 20.12
N ASP A 51 3.36 8.17 19.10
CA ASP A 51 2.08 8.67 18.60
C ASP A 51 1.45 7.72 17.56
N ALA A 52 2.28 6.93 16.88
CA ALA A 52 1.88 5.99 15.85
C ALA A 52 2.83 4.79 15.77
N ILE A 53 2.38 3.70 15.13
CA ILE A 53 3.13 2.45 15.03
C ILE A 53 3.31 2.03 13.57
N LEU A 54 4.55 1.76 13.17
CA LEU A 54 4.87 1.14 11.90
C LEU A 54 5.43 -0.27 12.14
N PHE A 55 4.72 -1.28 11.66
CA PHE A 55 5.22 -2.64 11.61
C PHE A 55 5.99 -2.88 10.32
N THR A 56 7.10 -3.63 10.39
CA THR A 56 7.90 -3.95 9.19
C THR A 56 7.29 -5.05 8.31
N GLY A 57 6.11 -5.58 8.67
CA GLY A 57 5.41 -6.61 7.89
C GLY A 57 4.03 -6.96 8.44
N VAL A 58 3.25 -7.71 7.65
CA VAL A 58 1.84 -8.02 7.91
C VAL A 58 1.62 -8.97 9.10
N VAL A 59 2.55 -9.89 9.34
CA VAL A 59 2.45 -10.91 10.39
C VAL A 59 2.41 -10.28 11.81
N PRO A 60 3.44 -9.52 12.25
CA PRO A 60 3.41 -8.91 13.58
C PRO A 60 2.27 -7.88 13.74
N TYR A 61 1.89 -7.19 12.67
CA TYR A 61 0.74 -6.29 12.67
C TYR A 61 -0.57 -7.04 12.95
N THR A 62 -0.79 -8.18 12.29
CA THR A 62 -2.01 -8.98 12.49
C THR A 62 -2.06 -9.57 13.89
N ILE A 63 -0.93 -10.10 14.39
CA ILE A 63 -0.83 -10.64 15.76
C ILE A 63 -1.22 -9.55 16.78
N ALA A 64 -0.65 -8.35 16.66
CA ALA A 64 -0.97 -7.24 17.56
C ALA A 64 -2.42 -6.75 17.41
N THR A 65 -2.96 -6.76 16.19
CA THR A 65 -4.37 -6.40 15.91
C THR A 65 -5.34 -7.39 16.56
N GLU A 66 -5.10 -8.70 16.41
CA GLU A 66 -5.94 -9.76 16.98
C GLU A 66 -5.87 -9.79 18.51
N ALA A 67 -4.72 -9.45 19.08
CA ALA A 67 -4.55 -9.28 20.52
C ALA A 67 -5.25 -8.03 21.06
N GLY A 68 -5.68 -7.09 20.20
CA GLY A 68 -6.37 -5.87 20.61
C GLY A 68 -5.49 -4.84 21.32
N VAL A 69 -4.15 -4.91 21.14
CA VAL A 69 -3.20 -4.02 21.82
C VAL A 69 -2.92 -2.72 21.05
N ILE A 70 -3.39 -2.62 19.80
CA ILE A 70 -3.22 -1.41 18.98
C ILE A 70 -4.30 -0.38 19.35
N ASP A 71 -3.90 0.67 20.05
CA ASP A 71 -4.76 1.75 20.53
C ASP A 71 -4.57 3.09 19.79
N ARG A 72 -3.71 3.10 18.77
CA ARG A 72 -3.31 4.29 18.00
C ARG A 72 -3.13 3.96 16.52
N PRO A 73 -2.95 4.96 15.64
CA PRO A 73 -2.70 4.72 14.23
C PRO A 73 -1.53 3.76 14.03
N ALA A 74 -1.81 2.66 13.34
CA ALA A 74 -0.83 1.66 13.02
C ALA A 74 -0.92 1.28 11.55
N MET A 75 0.24 1.09 10.93
CA MET A 75 0.34 0.55 9.58
C MET A 75 1.45 -0.48 9.53
N TYR A 76 1.46 -1.30 8.47
CA TYR A 76 2.58 -2.17 8.18
C TYR A 76 3.14 -1.88 6.79
N VAL A 77 4.43 -2.12 6.62
CA VAL A 77 5.07 -2.03 5.31
C VAL A 77 4.68 -3.26 4.48
N SER A 78 4.02 -3.03 3.35
CA SER A 78 3.62 -4.08 2.42
C SER A 78 4.81 -4.56 1.57
N TYR A 79 4.77 -5.84 1.24
CA TYR A 79 5.66 -6.47 0.27
C TYR A 79 4.95 -6.52 -1.07
N ASP A 80 5.59 -5.97 -2.10
CA ASP A 80 5.01 -5.75 -3.43
C ASP A 80 5.82 -6.49 -4.52
N GLY A 81 5.37 -6.38 -5.78
CA GLY A 81 6.07 -6.92 -6.94
C GLY A 81 7.52 -6.42 -7.05
N ALA A 82 7.79 -5.16 -6.68
CA ALA A 82 9.17 -4.63 -6.66
C ALA A 82 10.07 -5.37 -5.66
N THR A 83 9.51 -5.76 -4.51
CA THR A 83 10.21 -6.56 -3.51
C THR A 83 10.51 -7.98 -4.00
N LEU A 84 9.56 -8.59 -4.72
CA LEU A 84 9.77 -9.86 -5.41
C LEU A 84 10.86 -9.75 -6.49
N LEU A 85 10.79 -8.75 -7.37
CA LEU A 85 11.81 -8.53 -8.42
C LEU A 85 13.21 -8.39 -7.83
N ARG A 86 13.36 -7.64 -6.73
CA ARG A 86 14.65 -7.53 -6.01
C ARG A 86 15.18 -8.90 -5.59
N ALA A 87 14.33 -9.73 -5.00
CA ALA A 87 14.70 -11.07 -4.56
C ALA A 87 15.08 -11.98 -5.74
N LEU A 88 14.34 -11.92 -6.85
CA LEU A 88 14.66 -12.66 -8.07
C LEU A 88 16.01 -12.23 -8.66
N VAL A 89 16.30 -10.92 -8.71
CA VAL A 89 17.60 -10.39 -9.16
C VAL A 89 18.74 -10.87 -8.26
N GLU A 90 18.52 -10.88 -6.94
CA GLU A 90 19.50 -11.40 -5.97
C GLU A 90 19.79 -12.89 -6.21
N LEU A 91 18.75 -13.70 -6.36
CA LEU A 91 18.85 -15.13 -6.64
C LEU A 91 19.54 -15.42 -7.99
N LEU A 92 19.17 -14.69 -9.04
CA LEU A 92 19.81 -14.79 -10.36
C LEU A 92 21.30 -14.46 -10.30
N ARG A 93 21.67 -13.39 -9.58
CA ARG A 93 23.07 -13.00 -9.38
C ARG A 93 23.87 -14.07 -8.62
N LEU A 94 23.23 -14.79 -7.72
CA LEU A 94 23.82 -15.92 -6.98
C LEU A 94 23.82 -17.24 -7.78
N GLY A 95 23.26 -17.23 -9.00
CA GLY A 95 23.24 -18.41 -9.88
C GLY A 95 22.11 -19.40 -9.59
N HIS A 96 21.09 -19.01 -8.84
CA HIS A 96 19.95 -19.87 -8.53
C HIS A 96 18.92 -19.91 -9.67
N ASN A 97 18.23 -21.05 -9.79
CA ASN A 97 17.11 -21.19 -10.72
C ASN A 97 15.85 -20.54 -10.13
N VAL A 98 15.44 -19.42 -10.72
CA VAL A 98 14.25 -18.64 -10.34
C VAL A 98 13.01 -18.94 -11.19
N THR A 99 13.03 -20.01 -12.00
CA THR A 99 11.87 -20.47 -12.80
C THR A 99 11.03 -21.52 -12.08
N GLN A 100 11.51 -22.02 -10.93
CA GLN A 100 10.88 -23.05 -10.12
C GLN A 100 11.07 -22.71 -8.64
N PHE A 101 10.16 -21.96 -8.04
CA PHE A 101 10.28 -21.56 -6.64
C PHE A 101 8.95 -21.60 -5.91
N SER A 102 9.04 -21.69 -4.59
CA SER A 102 7.93 -21.50 -3.69
C SER A 102 8.05 -20.13 -3.01
N ILE A 103 6.93 -19.44 -2.83
CA ILE A 103 6.86 -18.13 -2.19
C ILE A 103 5.68 -18.05 -1.23
N ASP A 104 5.89 -17.44 -0.07
CA ASP A 104 4.82 -17.18 0.89
C ASP A 104 4.41 -15.69 0.98
N THR A 105 3.32 -15.45 1.69
CA THR A 105 2.75 -14.15 2.08
C THR A 105 2.10 -13.35 0.94
N LEU A 106 2.76 -13.20 -0.21
CA LEU A 106 2.21 -12.43 -1.34
C LEU A 106 1.00 -13.12 -1.97
N ARG A 107 0.08 -12.34 -2.55
CA ARG A 107 -1.07 -12.90 -3.25
C ARG A 107 -0.62 -13.55 -4.56
N ARG A 108 -1.31 -14.62 -4.97
CA ARG A 108 -1.01 -15.31 -6.23
C ARG A 108 -1.10 -14.36 -7.43
N SER A 109 -2.09 -13.46 -7.46
CA SER A 109 -2.23 -12.48 -8.54
C SER A 109 -1.01 -11.57 -8.65
N GLU A 110 -0.52 -11.02 -7.53
CA GLU A 110 0.64 -10.12 -7.48
C GLU A 110 1.92 -10.82 -7.94
N VAL A 111 2.14 -12.08 -7.50
CA VAL A 111 3.29 -12.88 -7.91
C VAL A 111 3.25 -13.14 -9.42
N LEU A 112 2.09 -13.56 -9.94
CA LEU A 112 1.95 -13.88 -11.37
C LEU A 112 2.09 -12.64 -12.25
N GLU A 113 1.47 -11.52 -11.87
CA GLU A 113 1.59 -10.24 -12.57
C GLU A 113 3.07 -9.81 -12.67
N THR A 114 3.78 -9.82 -11.53
CA THR A 114 5.21 -9.48 -11.46
C THR A 114 6.05 -10.35 -12.40
N LEU A 115 5.80 -11.66 -12.42
CA LEU A 115 6.54 -12.59 -13.27
C LEU A 115 6.22 -12.39 -14.76
N ILE A 116 4.95 -12.16 -15.10
CA ILE A 116 4.52 -11.89 -16.48
C ILE A 116 5.18 -10.62 -17.00
N GLU A 117 5.17 -9.54 -16.21
CA GLU A 117 5.85 -8.28 -16.56
C GLU A 117 7.36 -8.47 -16.77
N ALA A 118 7.99 -9.28 -15.91
CA ALA A 118 9.40 -9.64 -16.02
C ALA A 118 9.70 -10.65 -17.15
N LYS A 119 8.68 -11.11 -17.89
CA LYS A 119 8.78 -12.16 -18.92
C LYS A 119 9.34 -13.47 -18.40
N MET A 120 9.00 -13.81 -17.16
CA MET A 120 9.39 -15.03 -16.46
C MET A 120 8.29 -16.10 -16.57
N PRO A 121 8.64 -17.39 -16.61
CA PRO A 121 7.67 -18.48 -16.60
C PRO A 121 6.93 -18.56 -15.26
N THR A 122 5.68 -18.99 -15.31
CA THR A 122 4.78 -19.03 -14.13
C THR A 122 4.28 -20.44 -13.79
N ASP A 123 4.52 -21.43 -14.64
CA ASP A 123 3.94 -22.78 -14.54
C ASP A 123 4.39 -23.55 -13.29
N GLN A 124 5.61 -23.29 -12.82
CA GLN A 124 6.24 -24.02 -11.72
C GLN A 124 6.41 -23.15 -10.46
N ILE A 125 5.50 -22.17 -10.30
CA ILE A 125 5.50 -21.24 -9.19
C ILE A 125 4.41 -21.59 -8.19
N HIS A 126 4.84 -21.88 -6.98
CA HIS A 126 3.97 -22.27 -5.87
C HIS A 126 3.84 -21.11 -4.90
N VAL A 127 2.61 -20.67 -4.63
CA VAL A 127 2.33 -19.47 -3.82
C VAL A 127 1.47 -19.87 -2.63
N LEU A 128 1.90 -19.49 -1.43
CA LEU A 128 1.12 -19.53 -0.19
C LEU A 128 0.78 -18.10 0.23
N PRO A 129 -0.41 -17.58 -0.12
CA PRO A 129 -0.81 -16.24 0.31
C PRO A 129 -0.94 -16.15 1.83
N TYR A 130 -0.70 -14.95 2.36
CA TYR A 130 -0.94 -14.70 3.77
C TYR A 130 -2.43 -14.87 4.13
N ARG A 131 -2.67 -15.48 5.28
CA ARG A 131 -3.95 -15.55 5.98
C ARG A 131 -3.69 -15.46 7.48
N PRO A 132 -4.58 -14.85 8.27
CA PRO A 132 -4.47 -14.84 9.72
C PRO A 132 -4.35 -16.27 10.28
N GLY A 133 -3.54 -16.43 11.32
CA GLY A 133 -3.26 -17.73 11.96
C GLY A 133 -2.21 -18.60 11.25
N LEU A 134 -1.61 -18.18 10.14
CA LEU A 134 -0.43 -18.86 9.57
C LEU A 134 0.74 -18.80 10.55
N THR A 135 1.31 -19.97 10.85
CA THR A 135 2.51 -20.09 11.69
C THR A 135 3.78 -20.27 10.85
N SER A 136 4.93 -20.07 11.48
CA SER A 136 6.23 -20.43 10.88
C SER A 136 6.26 -21.90 10.45
N ASP A 137 5.71 -22.81 11.25
CA ASP A 137 5.68 -24.24 10.93
C ASP A 137 4.84 -24.54 9.69
N ASP A 138 3.71 -23.85 9.51
CA ASP A 138 2.87 -23.99 8.31
C ASP A 138 3.62 -23.53 7.06
N ILE A 139 4.33 -22.40 7.14
CA ILE A 139 5.12 -21.85 6.03
C ILE A 139 6.26 -22.81 5.67
N VAL A 140 7.00 -23.30 6.67
CA VAL A 140 8.09 -24.26 6.47
C VAL A 140 7.55 -25.56 5.85
N ALA A 141 6.43 -26.08 6.36
CA ALA A 141 5.79 -27.27 5.82
C ALA A 141 5.38 -27.10 4.35
N PHE A 142 4.84 -25.93 3.99
CA PHE A 142 4.51 -25.58 2.61
C PHE A 142 5.74 -25.59 1.69
N HIS A 143 6.84 -24.92 2.08
CA HIS A 143 8.06 -24.88 1.27
C HIS A 143 8.71 -26.26 1.10
N ARG A 144 8.75 -27.07 2.17
CA ARG A 144 9.22 -28.46 2.11
C ARG A 144 8.35 -29.29 1.17
N PHE A 145 7.02 -29.18 1.30
CA PHE A 145 6.10 -29.87 0.39
C PHE A 145 6.31 -29.46 -1.06
N ALA A 146 6.48 -28.15 -1.33
CA ALA A 146 6.72 -27.65 -2.68
C ALA A 146 8.03 -28.20 -3.28
N ARG A 147 9.11 -28.28 -2.49
CA ARG A 147 10.36 -28.93 -2.91
C ARG A 147 10.15 -30.40 -3.19
N ASP A 148 9.58 -31.13 -2.25
CA ASP A 148 9.52 -32.60 -2.32
C ASP A 148 8.54 -33.07 -3.41
N LYS A 149 7.44 -32.32 -3.64
CA LYS A 149 6.40 -32.68 -4.59
C LYS A 149 6.57 -32.07 -5.98
N HIS A 150 7.09 -30.85 -6.05
CA HIS A 150 7.13 -30.05 -7.27
C HIS A 150 8.55 -29.62 -7.68
N ASP A 151 9.58 -30.12 -6.98
CA ASP A 151 10.99 -29.89 -7.29
C ASP A 151 11.37 -28.40 -7.34
N THR A 152 10.72 -27.57 -6.51
CA THR A 152 11.09 -26.16 -6.39
C THR A 152 12.52 -26.02 -5.88
N LYS A 153 13.30 -25.13 -6.51
CA LYS A 153 14.74 -24.96 -6.27
C LYS A 153 15.08 -23.92 -5.22
N VAL A 154 14.15 -23.00 -4.94
CA VAL A 154 14.32 -21.90 -4.01
C VAL A 154 13.05 -21.67 -3.21
N ALA A 155 13.19 -21.33 -1.93
CA ALA A 155 12.12 -20.75 -1.11
C ALA A 155 12.30 -19.23 -0.95
N ILE A 156 11.25 -18.47 -1.23
CA ILE A 156 11.18 -17.03 -0.99
C ILE A 156 10.23 -16.80 0.18
N SER A 157 10.75 -16.36 1.33
CA SER A 157 9.94 -16.21 2.54
C SER A 157 9.89 -14.80 3.10
N CYS A 158 8.73 -14.36 3.60
CA CYS A 158 8.60 -13.08 4.28
C CYS A 158 8.85 -13.16 5.79
N LEU A 159 8.67 -14.34 6.39
CA LEU A 159 8.73 -14.52 7.83
C LEU A 159 10.15 -14.93 8.27
N GLY A 160 10.72 -14.20 9.22
CA GLY A 160 12.09 -14.43 9.70
C GLY A 160 12.28 -15.82 10.30
N SER A 161 11.36 -16.24 11.17
CA SER A 161 11.38 -17.57 11.82
C SER A 161 11.37 -18.71 10.79
N ALA A 162 10.51 -18.63 9.78
CA ALA A 162 10.46 -19.62 8.70
C ALA A 162 11.71 -19.60 7.81
N PHE A 163 12.19 -18.40 7.44
CA PHE A 163 13.42 -18.24 6.67
C PHE A 163 14.64 -18.89 7.34
N HIS A 164 14.85 -18.67 8.65
CA HIS A 164 16.00 -19.23 9.38
C HIS A 164 15.97 -20.76 9.48
N LEU A 165 14.79 -21.37 9.42
CA LEU A 165 14.66 -22.83 9.32
C LEU A 165 14.97 -23.31 7.89
N LEU A 166 14.51 -22.60 6.87
CA LEU A 166 14.67 -22.99 5.47
C LEU A 166 16.08 -22.77 4.92
N GLU A 167 16.80 -21.74 5.37
CA GLU A 167 18.15 -21.40 4.87
C GLU A 167 19.19 -22.50 5.10
N ASN A 168 18.95 -23.35 6.10
CA ASN A 168 19.79 -24.52 6.40
C ASN A 168 19.41 -25.76 5.58
N GLU A 169 18.28 -25.74 4.86
CA GLU A 169 17.71 -26.91 4.16
C GLU A 169 17.66 -26.75 2.64
N MET A 170 17.61 -25.52 2.14
CA MET A 170 17.51 -25.21 0.73
C MET A 170 17.96 -23.77 0.44
N PRO A 171 18.32 -23.44 -0.82
CA PRO A 171 18.45 -22.06 -1.23
C PRO A 171 17.19 -21.28 -0.86
N SER A 172 17.37 -20.19 -0.12
CA SER A 172 16.26 -19.34 0.28
C SER A 172 16.67 -17.88 0.33
N VAL A 173 15.67 -17.01 0.21
CA VAL A 173 15.85 -15.56 0.35
C VAL A 173 14.71 -15.01 1.19
N ARG A 174 15.05 -14.12 2.13
CA ARG A 174 14.05 -13.37 2.87
C ARG A 174 13.62 -12.14 2.09
N LEU A 175 12.32 -11.97 1.92
CA LEU A 175 11.78 -10.72 1.40
C LEU A 175 12.03 -9.60 2.42
N ALA A 176 12.34 -8.43 1.88
CA ALA A 176 12.66 -7.26 2.69
C ALA A 176 12.13 -6.03 1.94
N PRO A 177 11.41 -5.14 2.63
CA PRO A 177 10.65 -4.08 1.99
C PRO A 177 11.56 -3.10 1.24
N SER A 178 11.05 -2.53 0.15
CA SER A 178 11.78 -1.53 -0.63
C SER A 178 11.91 -0.21 0.16
N ARG A 179 12.91 0.62 -0.17
CA ARG A 179 13.03 1.97 0.41
C ARG A 179 11.82 2.84 0.05
N TYR A 180 11.20 2.59 -1.10
CA TYR A 180 10.00 3.28 -1.54
C TYR A 180 8.82 2.92 -0.66
N SER A 181 8.54 1.61 -0.48
CA SER A 181 7.42 1.12 0.33
C SER A 181 7.55 1.57 1.79
N ILE A 182 8.76 1.56 2.35
CA ILE A 182 9.01 2.13 3.69
C ILE A 182 8.62 3.62 3.74
N ARG A 183 9.08 4.42 2.76
CA ARG A 183 8.86 5.86 2.73
C ARG A 183 7.38 6.21 2.54
N SER A 184 6.70 5.54 1.62
CA SER A 184 5.28 5.79 1.35
C SER A 184 4.41 5.39 2.52
N THR A 185 4.68 4.24 3.17
CA THR A 185 3.95 3.85 4.39
C THR A 185 4.22 4.80 5.56
N LEU A 186 5.46 5.26 5.75
CA LEU A 186 5.77 6.27 6.77
C LEU A 186 5.03 7.59 6.51
N GLN A 187 5.00 8.06 5.26
CA GLN A 187 4.27 9.27 4.89
C GLN A 187 2.76 9.10 5.14
N ALA A 188 2.18 7.97 4.71
CA ALA A 188 0.78 7.67 4.94
C ALA A 188 0.45 7.60 6.43
N LEU A 189 1.30 6.94 7.24
CA LEU A 189 1.10 6.83 8.68
C LEU A 189 1.16 8.19 9.37
N VAL A 190 2.14 9.03 9.03
CA VAL A 190 2.24 10.40 9.57
C VAL A 190 0.97 11.17 9.22
N LEU A 191 0.53 11.12 7.96
CA LEU A 191 -0.67 11.81 7.50
C LEU A 191 -1.93 11.32 8.22
N THR A 192 -2.12 10.01 8.36
CA THR A 192 -3.25 9.43 9.11
C THR A 192 -3.21 9.85 10.58
N THR A 193 -2.02 9.92 11.19
CA THR A 193 -1.90 10.31 12.60
C THR A 193 -2.18 11.79 12.80
N THR A 194 -1.74 12.65 11.87
CA THR A 194 -2.12 14.06 11.88
C THR A 194 -3.60 14.26 11.55
N GLY A 195 -4.14 13.45 10.64
CA GLY A 195 -5.54 13.46 10.18
C GLY A 195 -6.52 12.85 11.18
N GLN A 196 -6.09 12.02 12.13
CA GLN A 196 -6.93 11.52 13.23
C GLN A 196 -7.42 12.63 14.17
N HIS A 197 -6.81 13.83 14.12
CA HIS A 197 -7.39 15.02 14.75
C HIS A 197 -8.62 15.55 13.99
N VAL A 198 -8.92 14.99 12.81
CA VAL A 198 -10.01 15.36 11.90
C VAL A 198 -10.64 14.08 11.31
N GLY A 199 -11.49 13.40 12.10
CA GLY A 199 -12.57 12.48 11.65
C GLY A 199 -12.26 11.36 10.62
N ASP A 200 -12.36 10.10 11.07
CA ASP A 200 -12.36 8.82 10.34
C ASP A 200 -11.04 8.32 9.70
N ALA A 201 -10.50 7.27 10.33
CA ALA A 201 -9.12 6.75 10.22
C ALA A 201 -8.78 5.91 8.98
N GLN A 202 -9.70 5.72 8.03
CA GLN A 202 -9.44 4.87 6.87
C GLN A 202 -8.60 5.62 5.83
N VAL A 203 -7.55 4.98 5.32
CA VAL A 203 -6.65 5.57 4.32
C VAL A 203 -7.40 5.70 3.00
N ALA A 204 -7.37 6.90 2.42
CA ALA A 204 -7.89 7.17 1.10
C ALA A 204 -6.77 7.72 0.21
N LEU A 205 -6.51 7.04 -0.89
CA LEU A 205 -5.54 7.50 -1.89
C LEU A 205 -6.28 7.87 -3.16
N GLY A 206 -5.78 8.89 -3.87
CA GLY A 206 -6.31 9.32 -5.15
C GLY A 206 -5.24 9.26 -6.24
N ILE A 207 -5.66 8.95 -7.46
CA ILE A 207 -4.86 9.09 -8.66
C ILE A 207 -5.56 10.11 -9.55
N ILE A 208 -4.85 11.16 -9.93
CA ILE A 208 -5.32 12.15 -10.87
C ILE A 208 -4.48 12.03 -12.14
N ASP A 209 -5.16 11.80 -13.24
CA ASP A 209 -4.59 11.71 -14.58
C ASP A 209 -5.05 12.92 -15.40
N LEU A 210 -4.09 13.74 -15.82
CA LEU A 210 -4.31 14.98 -16.56
C LEU A 210 -3.55 14.93 -17.89
N PRO A 211 -4.10 15.50 -18.97
CA PRO A 211 -3.44 15.55 -20.27
C PRO A 211 -2.21 16.46 -20.24
N GLU A 212 -2.24 17.51 -19.40
CA GLU A 212 -1.18 18.50 -19.27
C GLU A 212 -0.95 18.88 -17.80
N PRO A 213 0.27 19.33 -17.43
CA PRO A 213 0.57 19.79 -16.08
C PRO A 213 -0.34 20.94 -15.63
N ASP A 214 -0.71 20.91 -14.36
CA ASP A 214 -1.64 21.88 -13.78
C ASP A 214 -1.07 22.53 -12.51
N ASP A 215 -0.68 23.80 -12.64
CA ASP A 215 -0.09 24.57 -11.54
C ASP A 215 -1.10 24.89 -10.40
N ALA A 216 -2.40 24.88 -10.68
CA ALA A 216 -3.44 25.17 -9.68
C ALA A 216 -3.93 23.90 -8.95
N LEU A 217 -3.59 22.70 -9.44
CA LEU A 217 -3.99 21.43 -8.83
C LEU A 217 -3.60 21.33 -7.35
N ALA A 218 -2.41 21.81 -6.98
CA ALA A 218 -1.97 21.79 -5.59
C ALA A 218 -2.88 22.62 -4.67
N ALA A 219 -3.39 23.76 -5.14
CA ALA A 219 -4.31 24.61 -4.38
C ALA A 219 -5.70 23.98 -4.25
N ASP A 220 -6.18 23.33 -5.31
CA ASP A 220 -7.44 22.57 -5.28
C ASP A 220 -7.39 21.43 -4.25
N LEU A 221 -6.26 20.70 -4.20
CA LEU A 221 -6.05 19.59 -3.27
C LEU A 221 -5.89 20.03 -1.81
N ILE A 222 -5.30 21.20 -1.57
CA ILE A 222 -5.26 21.81 -0.22
C ILE A 222 -6.69 22.06 0.29
N THR A 223 -7.59 22.52 -0.58
CA THR A 223 -9.00 22.76 -0.25
C THR A 223 -9.74 21.46 0.09
N LEU A 224 -9.36 20.35 -0.56
CA LEU A 224 -9.82 19.00 -0.24
C LEU A 224 -9.18 18.39 1.02
N GLY A 225 -8.30 19.11 1.73
CA GLY A 225 -7.58 18.58 2.88
C GLY A 225 -6.59 17.45 2.52
N ALA A 226 -6.14 17.40 1.27
CA ALA A 226 -5.33 16.32 0.73
C ALA A 226 -3.89 16.78 0.42
N SER A 227 -2.95 15.83 0.47
CA SER A 227 -1.55 16.06 0.08
C SER A 227 -1.27 15.52 -1.31
N LEU A 228 -0.40 16.20 -2.07
CA LEU A 228 -0.04 15.85 -3.44
C LEU A 228 1.39 15.30 -3.53
N ALA A 229 1.56 14.22 -4.29
CA ALA A 229 2.85 13.72 -4.74
C ALA A 229 2.81 13.44 -6.25
N ALA A 230 3.93 13.67 -6.94
CA ALA A 230 4.06 13.31 -8.36
C ALA A 230 4.47 11.83 -8.50
N LEU A 231 3.85 11.13 -9.44
CA LEU A 231 4.23 9.77 -9.83
C LEU A 231 5.21 9.80 -11.01
N PRO A 232 6.07 8.78 -11.16
CA PRO A 232 7.05 8.72 -12.26
C PRO A 232 6.45 8.67 -13.66
N ASP A 233 5.18 8.25 -13.77
CA ASP A 233 4.43 8.14 -15.01
C ASP A 233 3.70 9.43 -15.40
N GLY A 234 3.95 10.54 -14.69
CA GLY A 234 3.36 11.84 -14.95
C GLY A 234 2.02 12.09 -14.25
N ARG A 235 1.44 11.06 -13.61
CA ARG A 235 0.21 11.19 -12.84
C ARG A 235 0.46 11.77 -11.46
N HIS A 236 -0.62 12.14 -10.79
CA HIS A 236 -0.60 12.74 -9.47
C HIS A 236 -1.20 11.77 -8.44
N LEU A 237 -0.45 11.49 -7.38
CA LEU A 237 -0.92 10.76 -6.21
C LEU A 237 -1.46 11.76 -5.18
N VAL A 238 -2.70 11.56 -4.78
CA VAL A 238 -3.37 12.29 -3.73
C VAL A 238 -3.42 11.41 -2.49
N VAL A 239 -3.11 11.97 -1.32
CA VAL A 239 -3.17 11.26 -0.04
C VAL A 239 -4.14 11.99 0.87
N THR A 240 -5.15 11.28 1.37
CA THR A 240 -6.17 11.80 2.27
C THR A 240 -6.71 10.68 3.19
N THR A 241 -7.76 10.96 3.95
CA THR A 241 -8.52 9.97 4.71
C THR A 241 -9.93 9.84 4.15
N ARG A 242 -10.62 8.74 4.47
CA ARG A 242 -12.01 8.56 4.08
C ARG A 242 -12.88 9.71 4.57
N GLY A 243 -12.77 10.11 5.84
CA GLY A 243 -13.62 11.17 6.38
C GLY A 243 -13.39 12.53 5.72
N VAL A 244 -12.13 12.87 5.45
CA VAL A 244 -11.79 14.10 4.71
C VAL A 244 -12.30 14.03 3.27
N LEU A 245 -12.13 12.90 2.58
CA LEU A 245 -12.66 12.69 1.24
C LEU A 245 -14.19 12.77 1.22
N GLU A 246 -14.87 12.13 2.17
CA GLU A 246 -16.33 12.12 2.29
C GLU A 246 -16.87 13.54 2.54
N GLN A 247 -16.24 14.30 3.44
CA GLN A 247 -16.59 15.69 3.69
C GLN A 247 -16.35 16.57 2.47
N ALA A 248 -15.21 16.40 1.81
CA ALA A 248 -14.81 17.19 0.66
C ALA A 248 -15.58 16.84 -0.62
N THR A 249 -16.31 15.72 -0.61
CA THR A 249 -17.15 15.26 -1.73
C THR A 249 -18.66 15.32 -1.43
N GLU A 250 -19.08 16.09 -0.43
CA GLU A 250 -20.49 16.18 -0.01
C GLU A 250 -21.13 14.79 0.20
N GLN A 251 -20.46 13.87 0.89
CA GLN A 251 -20.88 12.47 1.02
C GLN A 251 -20.86 11.69 -0.30
N PHE A 252 -19.82 11.92 -1.11
CA PHE A 252 -19.61 11.30 -2.43
C PHE A 252 -20.67 11.66 -3.49
N THR A 253 -21.44 12.73 -3.30
CA THR A 253 -22.42 13.18 -4.31
C THR A 253 -21.86 14.25 -5.24
N HIS A 254 -20.88 15.03 -4.79
CA HIS A 254 -20.31 16.13 -5.58
C HIS A 254 -18.85 16.36 -5.22
N MET A 255 -17.95 16.46 -6.21
CA MET A 255 -16.53 16.70 -5.95
C MET A 255 -16.11 18.02 -6.62
N PRO A 256 -15.95 19.12 -5.86
CA PRO A 256 -15.59 20.43 -6.42
C PRO A 256 -14.32 20.44 -7.26
N LEU A 257 -13.36 19.57 -6.94
CA LEU A 257 -12.14 19.37 -7.75
C LEU A 257 -12.48 18.99 -9.20
N LEU A 258 -13.51 18.17 -9.45
CA LEU A 258 -13.91 17.80 -10.80
C LEU A 258 -14.43 18.99 -11.59
N ASP A 259 -15.13 19.93 -10.96
CA ASP A 259 -15.61 21.15 -11.62
C ASP A 259 -14.43 22.05 -12.01
N HIS A 260 -13.47 22.20 -11.10
CA HIS A 260 -12.24 22.96 -11.36
C HIS A 260 -11.44 22.33 -12.49
N LEU A 261 -11.30 21.00 -12.51
CA LEU A 261 -10.63 20.29 -13.59
C LEU A 261 -11.39 20.40 -14.91
N ALA A 262 -12.72 20.25 -14.90
CA ALA A 262 -13.55 20.38 -16.10
C ALA A 262 -13.52 21.78 -16.71
N SER A 263 -13.31 22.83 -15.90
CA SER A 263 -13.15 24.20 -16.40
C SER A 263 -11.80 24.48 -17.06
N ARG A 264 -10.81 23.60 -16.85
CA ARG A 264 -9.40 23.84 -17.25
C ARG A 264 -8.84 22.79 -18.21
N HIS A 265 -9.42 21.60 -18.23
CA HIS A 265 -8.97 20.48 -19.03
C HIS A 265 -10.14 19.85 -19.79
N ASP A 266 -9.93 19.55 -21.08
CA ASP A 266 -10.92 18.82 -21.88
C ASP A 266 -11.08 17.37 -21.40
N THR A 267 -10.03 16.80 -20.80
CA THR A 267 -10.07 15.48 -20.18
C THR A 267 -9.37 15.49 -18.82
N ALA A 268 -9.94 14.80 -17.83
CA ALA A 268 -9.34 14.65 -16.51
C ALA A 268 -9.98 13.47 -15.76
N TYR A 269 -9.16 12.57 -15.24
CA TYR A 269 -9.66 11.37 -14.57
C TYR A 269 -9.17 11.32 -13.13
N VAL A 270 -10.12 11.28 -12.20
CA VAL A 270 -9.85 11.24 -10.76
C VAL A 270 -10.34 9.90 -10.22
N GLY A 271 -9.45 9.11 -9.62
CA GLY A 271 -9.80 7.86 -8.98
C GLY A 271 -9.38 7.85 -7.53
N PHE A 272 -10.31 7.74 -6.59
CA PHE A 272 -10.01 7.51 -5.18
C PHE A 272 -10.25 6.05 -4.80
N GLY A 273 -9.38 5.52 -3.96
CA GLY A 273 -9.53 4.22 -3.34
C GLY A 273 -9.49 4.35 -1.83
N VAL A 274 -10.50 3.80 -1.16
CA VAL A 274 -10.59 3.73 0.30
C VAL A 274 -10.28 2.30 0.74
N GLY A 275 -9.16 2.14 1.43
CA GLY A 275 -8.64 0.84 1.84
C GLY A 275 -8.30 0.79 3.32
N ARG A 276 -8.14 -0.42 3.84
CA ARG A 276 -7.60 -0.66 5.19
C ARG A 276 -6.09 -0.45 5.23
N THR A 277 -5.44 -0.46 4.07
CA THR A 277 -4.01 -0.19 3.91
C THR A 277 -3.78 0.81 2.78
N ALA A 278 -2.63 1.47 2.78
CA ALA A 278 -2.23 2.37 1.69
C ALA A 278 -2.14 1.63 0.35
N ALA A 279 -1.61 0.41 0.31
CA ALA A 279 -1.51 -0.35 -0.93
C ALA A 279 -2.89 -0.78 -1.48
N GLU A 280 -3.80 -1.20 -0.61
CA GLU A 280 -5.18 -1.50 -0.99
C GLU A 280 -5.89 -0.24 -1.52
N ALA A 281 -5.73 0.88 -0.82
CA ALA A 281 -6.24 2.18 -1.25
C ALA A 281 -5.66 2.60 -2.61
N GLU A 282 -4.36 2.40 -2.85
CA GLU A 282 -3.72 2.74 -4.12
C GLU A 282 -4.21 1.85 -5.26
N ALA A 283 -4.31 0.53 -5.04
CA ALA A 283 -4.80 -0.41 -6.05
C ALA A 283 -6.26 -0.11 -6.42
N LEU A 284 -7.09 0.25 -5.43
CA LEU A 284 -8.44 0.75 -5.66
C LEU A 284 -8.44 2.07 -6.43
N ALA A 285 -7.60 3.04 -6.06
CA ALA A 285 -7.50 4.34 -6.72
C ALA A 285 -7.07 4.23 -8.19
N ARG A 286 -6.11 3.35 -8.49
CA ARG A 286 -5.65 3.09 -9.87
C ARG A 286 -6.76 2.47 -10.72
N ARG A 287 -7.51 1.51 -10.17
CA ARG A 287 -8.67 0.93 -10.84
C ARG A 287 -9.77 1.98 -11.06
N ALA A 288 -10.05 2.78 -10.05
CA ALA A 288 -11.03 3.87 -10.10
C ALA A 288 -10.66 4.91 -11.19
N ALA A 289 -9.40 5.32 -11.30
CA ALA A 289 -8.95 6.27 -12.32
C ALA A 289 -9.07 5.68 -13.74
N GLY A 290 -8.69 4.40 -13.91
CA GLY A 290 -8.92 3.70 -15.18
C GLY A 290 -10.40 3.56 -15.52
N ARG A 291 -11.26 3.38 -14.52
CA ARG A 291 -12.71 3.34 -14.68
C ARG A 291 -13.28 4.71 -15.06
N ALA A 292 -12.82 5.79 -14.42
CA ALA A 292 -13.20 7.16 -14.75
C ALA A 292 -12.98 7.49 -16.24
N ALA A 293 -11.85 7.04 -16.81
CA ALA A 293 -11.53 7.19 -18.23
C ALA A 293 -12.51 6.51 -19.20
N SER A 294 -13.33 5.58 -18.71
CA SER A 294 -14.35 4.88 -19.50
C SER A 294 -15.77 5.46 -19.35
N ILE A 295 -15.95 6.48 -18.51
CA ILE A 295 -17.27 7.04 -18.17
C ILE A 295 -17.55 8.31 -18.98
N GLY A 296 -16.62 9.27 -18.96
CA GLY A 296 -16.77 10.57 -19.61
C GLY A 296 -15.42 11.25 -19.80
N SER A 297 -15.41 12.44 -20.38
CA SER A 297 -14.17 13.20 -20.61
C SER A 297 -13.58 13.71 -19.29
N VAL A 298 -14.41 14.13 -18.35
CA VAL A 298 -14.01 14.44 -16.97
C VAL A 298 -14.89 13.67 -16.01
N ALA A 299 -14.27 12.82 -15.19
CA ALA A 299 -15.01 11.96 -14.26
C ALA A 299 -14.19 11.62 -13.02
N GLY A 300 -14.90 11.42 -11.91
CA GLY A 300 -14.40 10.90 -10.66
C GLY A 300 -14.98 9.53 -10.34
N VAL A 301 -14.18 8.64 -9.78
CA VAL A 301 -14.65 7.37 -9.21
C VAL A 301 -14.06 7.18 -7.83
N VAL A 302 -14.86 6.73 -6.87
CA VAL A 302 -14.43 6.32 -5.54
C VAL A 302 -14.70 4.82 -5.38
N SER A 303 -13.66 4.03 -5.16
CA SER A 303 -13.75 2.57 -4.96
C SER A 303 -13.45 2.20 -3.50
N MET A 304 -14.29 1.36 -2.91
CA MET A 304 -14.16 0.88 -1.52
C MET A 304 -13.87 -0.63 -1.46
N SER A 305 -13.48 -1.12 -0.28
CA SER A 305 -13.01 -2.51 -0.06
C SER A 305 -14.06 -3.61 -0.33
N ASP A 306 -15.35 -3.26 -0.40
CA ASP A 306 -16.47 -4.18 -0.64
C ASP A 306 -16.97 -4.17 -2.10
N ASP A 307 -16.08 -3.81 -3.05
CA ASP A 307 -16.39 -3.63 -4.49
C ASP A 307 -17.49 -2.57 -4.78
N VAL A 308 -17.74 -1.66 -3.82
CA VAL A 308 -18.61 -0.50 -4.04
C VAL A 308 -17.83 0.54 -4.84
N GLU A 309 -18.36 0.91 -6.01
CA GLU A 309 -17.88 2.01 -6.83
C GLU A 309 -18.92 3.13 -6.86
N ILE A 310 -18.49 4.34 -6.54
CA ILE A 310 -19.31 5.55 -6.63
C ILE A 310 -18.75 6.39 -7.77
N VAL A 311 -19.57 6.67 -8.77
CA VAL A 311 -19.22 7.56 -9.88
C VAL A 311 -19.68 8.97 -9.54
N ILE A 312 -18.78 9.93 -9.71
CA ILE A 312 -19.05 11.36 -9.51
C ILE A 312 -18.70 12.07 -10.81
N GLU A 313 -19.67 12.76 -11.39
CA GLU A 313 -19.48 13.60 -12.58
C GLU A 313 -19.36 15.07 -12.14
N PRO A 314 -18.64 15.91 -12.90
CA PRO A 314 -18.64 17.34 -12.65
C PRO A 314 -20.07 17.89 -12.77
N THR A 315 -20.40 18.89 -11.95
CA THR A 315 -21.67 19.60 -12.05
C THR A 315 -21.59 20.52 -13.26
N GLY A 316 -21.86 19.98 -14.44
CA GLY A 316 -21.85 20.77 -15.67
C GLY A 316 -22.90 21.89 -15.61
N ASP A 317 -22.51 23.11 -15.95
CA ASP A 317 -23.43 24.00 -16.63
C ASP A 317 -23.70 23.34 -18.00
N GLN A 318 -24.90 22.80 -18.22
CA GLN A 318 -25.29 22.38 -19.57
C GLN A 318 -25.06 23.58 -20.49
N PRO A 319 -24.34 23.47 -21.62
CA PRO A 319 -24.41 24.50 -22.63
C PRO A 319 -25.89 24.62 -22.98
N ALA A 320 -26.49 25.76 -22.64
CA ALA A 320 -27.89 26.04 -22.88
C ALA A 320 -28.18 25.65 -24.33
N THR A 321 -28.99 24.60 -24.50
CA THR A 321 -29.55 24.26 -25.80
C THR A 321 -30.16 25.54 -26.33
N ALA A 322 -29.52 26.12 -27.35
CA ALA A 322 -30.03 27.30 -28.02
C ALA A 322 -31.41 26.89 -28.54
N ARG A 323 -32.46 27.37 -27.86
CA ARG A 323 -33.81 27.34 -28.38
C ARG A 323 -33.75 28.15 -29.67
N SER A 324 -33.89 27.46 -30.80
CA SER A 324 -34.17 28.11 -32.08
C SER A 324 -35.39 29.01 -31.88
N PRO A 325 -35.30 30.32 -32.16
CA PRO A 325 -36.50 31.09 -32.38
C PRO A 325 -37.14 30.65 -33.70
N GLU A 326 -38.46 30.71 -33.72
CA GLU A 326 -39.38 30.41 -34.84
C GLU A 326 -38.94 30.98 -36.20
#